data_AF-A0A9D7TPD1-F1
#
_entry.id   AF-A0A9D7TPD1-F1
#
_cell.length_a   1.000
_cell.length_b   1.000
_cell.length_c   1.000
_cell.angle_alpha   90.00
_cell.angle_beta   90.00
_cell.angle_gamma   90.00
#
_symmetry.space_group_name_H-M   'P 1'
#
loop_
_entity.id
_entity.type
_entity.pdbx_description
1 polymer ?
#
loop_
_entity_poly.entity_id
_entity_poly.type
_entity_poly.pdbx_seq_one_letter_code
_entity_poly.pdbx_strand_id
1 'polypeptide(L)'
;MKNRYKILIILLIIVIFLVLRTLWYAGTFKTLSTNSNNKTQFITGLVGAEDIAIDKTTGLAIVSSCDRRKVMDGKDVKGAIYSLNFMGTSPTFKNLTSSFDQPDFRPHGLSLYIDPMDSTKWLFVVNHRVSGHSIEIFQYLDSILIHKETVTNPLIKKPNDVVG
;
A
#
# COMPACT_ATOMS: atom_id res chain seq x y z
N MET A 1 -27.31 -42.59 22.96
CA MET A 1 -25.85 -42.32 22.91
C MET A 1 -25.24 -42.58 21.52
N LYS A 2 -25.67 -43.62 20.77
CA LYS A 2 -25.09 -44.02 19.47
C LYS A 2 -25.19 -43.00 18.31
N ASN A 3 -26.10 -42.03 18.39
CA ASN A 3 -26.24 -41.01 17.34
C ASN A 3 -25.43 -39.74 17.62
N ARG A 4 -25.07 -39.47 18.89
CA ARG A 4 -24.34 -38.26 19.28
C ARG A 4 -22.89 -38.29 18.80
N TYR A 5 -22.21 -39.43 18.89
CA TYR A 5 -20.83 -39.55 18.38
C TYR A 5 -20.76 -39.39 16.85
N LYS A 6 -21.79 -39.85 16.11
CA LYS A 6 -21.86 -39.66 14.65
C LYS A 6 -21.97 -38.18 14.28
N ILE A 7 -22.81 -37.43 14.99
CA ILE A 7 -22.95 -35.98 14.80
C ILE A 7 -21.63 -35.27 15.12
N LEU A 8 -20.96 -35.64 16.22
CA LEU A 8 -19.67 -35.06 16.59
C LEU A 8 -18.58 -35.34 15.53
N ILE A 9 -18.55 -36.55 14.96
CA ILE A 9 -17.61 -36.90 13.88
C ILE A 9 -17.89 -36.05 12.63
N ILE A 10 -19.16 -35.90 12.24
CA ILE A 10 -19.52 -35.07 11.07
C ILE A 10 -19.10 -33.62 11.30
N LEU A 11 -19.37 -33.06 12.49
CA LEU A 11 -18.94 -31.69 12.83
C LEU A 11 -17.42 -31.56 12.78
N LEU A 12 -16.67 -32.53 13.33
CA LEU A 12 -15.22 -32.52 13.26
C LEU A 12 -14.71 -32.54 11.82
N ILE A 13 -15.29 -33.37 10.94
CA ILE A 13 -14.93 -33.43 9.53
C ILE A 13 -15.21 -32.08 8.85
N ILE A 14 -16.34 -31.43 9.13
CA ILE A 14 -16.66 -30.11 8.60
C ILE A 14 -15.62 -29.07 9.05
N VAL A 15 -15.26 -29.07 10.34
CA VAL A 15 -14.23 -28.15 10.87
C VAL A 15 -12.89 -28.39 10.18
N ILE A 16 -12.45 -29.65 10.06
CA ILE A 16 -11.19 -29.99 9.38
C ILE A 16 -11.23 -29.51 7.92
N PHE A 17 -12.33 -29.75 7.21
CA PHE A 17 -12.50 -29.30 5.84
C PHE A 17 -12.42 -27.78 5.72
N LEU A 18 -13.10 -27.04 6.60
CA LEU A 18 -13.06 -25.58 6.61
C LEU A 18 -11.65 -25.05 6.91
N VAL A 19 -10.93 -25.67 7.85
CA VAL A 19 -9.54 -25.31 8.15
C VAL A 19 -8.63 -25.54 6.94
N LEU A 20 -8.68 -26.73 6.34
CA LEU A 20 -7.86 -27.05 5.16
C LEU A 20 -8.18 -26.13 3.98
N ARG A 21 -9.46 -25.83 3.76
CA ARG A 21 -9.90 -24.87 2.74
C ARG A 21 -9.34 -23.47 2.99
N THR A 22 -9.39 -22.99 4.23
CA THR A 22 -8.83 -21.68 4.61
C THR A 22 -7.32 -21.64 4.41
N LEU A 23 -6.58 -22.67 4.83
CA LEU A 23 -5.13 -22.78 4.63
C LEU A 23 -4.76 -22.84 3.14
N TRP A 24 -5.57 -23.52 2.33
CA TRP A 24 -5.39 -23.56 0.89
C TRP A 24 -5.57 -22.19 0.25
N TYR A 25 -6.67 -21.47 0.56
CA TYR A 25 -6.90 -20.11 0.04
C TYR A 25 -5.88 -19.09 0.54
N ALA A 26 -5.36 -19.27 1.76
CA ALA A 26 -4.26 -18.47 2.29
C ALA A 26 -2.91 -18.75 1.61
N GLY A 27 -2.83 -19.77 0.74
CA GLY A 27 -1.60 -20.12 0.03
C GLY A 27 -0.53 -20.76 0.92
N THR A 28 -0.90 -21.29 2.10
CA THR A 28 0.05 -21.87 3.08
C THR A 28 0.93 -22.98 2.49
N PHE A 29 0.43 -23.70 1.49
CA PHE A 29 1.13 -24.82 0.84
C PHE A 29 1.81 -24.42 -0.47
N LYS A 30 1.82 -23.13 -0.83
CA LYS A 30 2.41 -22.64 -2.09
C LYS A 30 3.91 -22.44 -1.92
N THR A 31 4.70 -23.18 -2.70
CA THR A 31 6.15 -22.98 -2.79
C THR A 31 6.47 -21.90 -3.82
N LEU A 32 7.35 -20.97 -3.46
CA LEU A 32 7.86 -19.95 -4.38
C LEU A 32 9.24 -20.38 -4.90
N SER A 33 9.39 -20.46 -6.21
CA SER A 33 10.69 -20.63 -6.87
C SER A 33 11.05 -19.35 -7.64
N THR A 34 12.29 -18.91 -7.53
CA THR A 34 12.79 -17.73 -8.25
C THR A 34 13.28 -18.13 -9.63
N ASN A 35 12.57 -17.70 -10.68
CA ASN A 35 12.99 -17.91 -12.07
C ASN A 35 13.50 -16.60 -12.68
N SER A 36 14.58 -16.04 -12.14
CA SER A 36 15.18 -14.83 -12.72
C SER A 36 16.70 -14.92 -12.75
N ASN A 37 17.27 -14.62 -13.91
CA ASN A 37 18.71 -14.43 -14.08
C ASN A 37 19.15 -12.99 -13.77
N ASN A 38 18.23 -12.14 -13.30
CA ASN A 38 18.53 -10.74 -13.03
C ASN A 38 19.25 -10.59 -11.69
N LYS A 39 20.19 -9.63 -11.63
CA LYS A 39 20.78 -9.21 -10.35
C LYS A 39 19.72 -8.50 -9.53
N THR A 40 19.53 -8.94 -8.29
CA THR A 40 18.63 -8.31 -7.32
C THR A 40 19.43 -7.53 -6.30
N GLN A 41 18.89 -6.38 -5.89
CA GLN A 41 19.48 -5.55 -4.85
C GLN A 41 18.37 -5.13 -3.88
N PHE A 42 18.63 -5.31 -2.58
CA PHE A 42 17.74 -4.77 -1.55
C PHE A 42 17.92 -3.25 -1.45
N ILE A 43 16.81 -2.53 -1.45
CA ILE A 43 16.76 -1.11 -1.15
C ILE A 43 16.40 -0.97 0.32
N THR A 44 17.28 -0.35 1.09
CA THR A 44 17.10 -0.14 2.53
C THR A 44 16.73 1.31 2.82
N GLY A 45 16.16 1.58 4.00
CA GLY A 45 15.83 2.94 4.45
C GLY A 45 14.37 3.37 4.25
N LEU A 46 13.56 2.57 3.55
CA LEU A 46 12.12 2.82 3.37
C LEU A 46 11.33 1.69 4.04
N VAL A 47 10.66 2.00 5.16
CA VAL A 47 9.93 1.00 5.96
C VAL A 47 8.48 0.96 5.52
N GLY A 48 7.98 -0.25 5.24
CA GLY A 48 6.57 -0.42 4.88
C GLY A 48 6.22 0.25 3.55
N ALA A 49 7.12 0.13 2.55
CA ALA A 49 6.77 0.34 1.15
C ALA A 49 5.52 -0.48 0.84
N GLU A 50 4.52 0.11 0.23
CA GLU A 50 3.27 -0.61 -0.01
C GLU A 50 2.79 -0.54 -1.46
N ASP A 51 2.72 0.64 -2.05
CA ASP A 51 2.38 0.80 -3.47
C ASP A 51 3.40 1.67 -4.22
N ILE A 52 3.45 1.52 -5.55
CA ILE A 52 4.42 2.16 -6.43
C ILE A 52 3.82 2.53 -7.79
N ALA A 53 4.06 3.78 -8.22
CA ALA A 53 3.82 4.24 -9.58
C ALA A 53 5.11 4.71 -10.22
N ILE A 54 5.24 4.57 -11.54
CA ILE A 54 6.39 5.06 -12.30
C ILE A 54 6.00 6.32 -13.05
N ASP A 55 6.66 7.43 -12.74
CA ASP A 55 6.60 8.62 -13.59
C ASP A 55 7.41 8.35 -14.86
N LYS A 56 6.71 8.00 -15.94
CA LYS A 56 7.34 7.66 -17.22
C LYS A 56 8.11 8.83 -17.85
N THR A 57 7.83 10.07 -17.45
CA THR A 57 8.53 11.24 -18.00
C THR A 57 9.91 11.45 -17.35
N THR A 58 10.08 11.07 -16.09
CA THR A 58 11.33 11.26 -15.34
C THR A 58 12.06 9.94 -15.04
N GLY A 59 11.37 8.81 -15.14
CA GLY A 59 11.87 7.49 -14.74
C GLY A 59 11.88 7.26 -13.22
N LEU A 60 11.34 8.19 -12.44
CA LEU A 60 11.28 8.07 -10.98
C LEU A 60 10.12 7.15 -10.56
N ALA A 61 10.37 6.33 -9.55
CA ALA A 61 9.31 5.63 -8.84
C ALA A 61 8.74 6.52 -7.73
N ILE A 62 7.42 6.57 -7.61
CA ILE A 62 6.69 7.23 -6.53
C ILE A 62 6.12 6.13 -5.65
N VAL A 63 6.49 6.12 -4.36
CA VAL A 63 6.25 4.99 -3.45
C VAL A 63 5.51 5.47 -2.21
N SER A 64 4.39 4.83 -1.86
CA SER A 64 3.75 5.00 -0.56
C SER A 64 4.48 4.19 0.51
N SER A 65 4.67 4.79 1.68
CA SER A 65 5.37 4.15 2.80
C SER A 65 4.70 4.48 4.13
N CYS A 66 4.42 3.44 4.90
CA CYS A 66 3.91 3.56 6.26
C CYS A 66 4.32 2.33 7.08
N ASP A 67 4.89 2.54 8.27
CA ASP A 67 5.19 1.47 9.23
C ASP A 67 3.88 0.97 9.88
N ARG A 68 3.12 0.18 9.12
CA ARG A 68 1.81 -0.35 9.52
C ARG A 68 1.89 -1.22 10.77
N ARG A 69 3.03 -1.86 11.05
CA ARG A 69 3.21 -2.66 12.27
C ARG A 69 3.19 -1.77 13.51
N LYS A 70 3.93 -0.66 13.50
CA LYS A 70 3.88 0.32 14.58
C LYS A 70 2.49 0.96 14.73
N VAL A 71 1.78 1.19 13.63
CA VAL A 71 0.37 1.65 13.68
C VAL A 71 -0.52 0.62 14.39
N MET A 72 -0.36 -0.67 14.08
CA MET A 72 -1.08 -1.76 14.76
C MET A 72 -0.70 -1.88 16.24
N ASP A 73 0.53 -1.54 16.61
CA ASP A 73 0.99 -1.44 18.00
C ASP A 73 0.48 -0.17 18.72
N GLY A 74 -0.36 0.64 18.07
CA GLY A 74 -0.94 1.86 18.64
C GLY A 74 0.00 3.05 18.70
N LYS A 75 1.11 3.03 17.94
CA LYS A 75 2.06 4.15 17.90
C LYS A 75 1.64 5.21 16.89
N ASP A 76 1.94 6.46 17.22
CA ASP A 76 1.80 7.57 16.28
C ASP A 76 2.90 7.50 15.23
N VAL A 77 2.49 7.15 14.00
CA VAL A 77 3.35 7.04 12.83
C VAL A 77 2.78 7.93 11.74
N LYS A 78 3.63 8.84 11.26
CA LYS A 78 3.43 9.56 10.02
C LYS A 78 4.15 8.80 8.90
N GLY A 79 3.39 8.27 7.96
CA GLY A 79 3.91 7.75 6.71
C GLY A 79 4.33 8.87 5.76
N ALA A 80 4.74 8.51 4.55
CA ALA A 80 5.18 9.46 3.55
C ALA A 80 5.06 8.90 2.13
N ILE A 81 5.01 9.79 1.15
CA ILE A 81 5.29 9.47 -0.23
C ILE A 81 6.75 9.80 -0.54
N TYR A 82 7.44 8.86 -1.16
CA TYR A 82 8.83 9.03 -1.58
C TYR A 82 8.95 9.01 -3.11
N SER A 83 9.82 9.83 -3.67
CA SER A 83 10.40 9.52 -4.99
C SER A 83 11.64 8.67 -4.79
N LEU A 84 11.85 7.71 -5.70
CA LEU A 84 12.98 6.80 -5.73
C LEU A 84 13.63 6.85 -7.11
N ASN A 85 14.93 7.14 -7.13
CA ASN A 85 15.75 7.20 -8.33
C ASN A 85 16.68 5.98 -8.39
N PHE A 86 16.60 5.22 -9.48
CA PHE A 86 17.41 4.02 -9.72
C PHE A 86 18.62 4.25 -10.64
N MET A 87 18.79 5.45 -11.19
CA MET A 87 19.78 5.75 -12.25
C MET A 87 21.21 5.98 -11.73
N GLY A 88 21.44 5.86 -10.41
CA GLY A 88 22.74 6.03 -9.77
C GLY A 88 23.40 4.71 -9.35
N THR A 89 24.62 4.79 -8.81
CA THR A 89 25.33 3.63 -8.22
C THR A 89 24.60 3.03 -7.01
N SER A 90 23.72 3.79 -6.38
CA SER A 90 22.83 3.32 -5.31
C SER A 90 21.49 4.04 -5.39
N PRO A 91 20.36 3.34 -5.14
CA PRO A 91 19.05 3.96 -5.12
C PRO A 91 18.97 5.06 -4.07
N THR A 92 18.45 6.22 -4.44
CA THR A 92 18.24 7.36 -3.53
C THR A 92 16.77 7.70 -3.48
N PHE A 93 16.28 8.05 -2.29
CA PHE A 93 14.88 8.45 -2.10
C PHE A 93 14.75 9.82 -1.44
N LYS A 94 13.71 10.56 -1.83
CA LYS A 94 13.35 11.87 -1.29
C LYS A 94 11.91 11.82 -0.78
N ASN A 95 11.68 12.26 0.45
CA ASN A 95 10.32 12.43 0.97
C ASN A 95 9.65 13.61 0.27
N LEU A 96 8.58 13.33 -0.49
CA LEU A 96 7.83 14.33 -1.26
C LEU A 96 6.73 15.02 -0.44
N THR A 97 6.37 14.43 0.70
CA THR A 97 5.32 14.89 1.63
C THR A 97 5.90 15.45 2.94
N SER A 98 7.17 15.83 2.95
CA SER A 98 7.82 16.38 4.17
C SER A 98 7.14 17.65 4.67
N SER A 99 6.57 18.45 3.77
CA SER A 99 5.80 19.67 4.06
C SER A 99 4.30 19.44 4.25
N PHE A 100 3.78 18.23 4.05
CA PHE A 100 2.36 17.96 4.22
C PHE A 100 2.00 17.86 5.71
N ASP A 101 1.29 18.86 6.23
CA ASP A 101 0.99 18.98 7.67
C ASP A 101 -0.20 18.11 8.11
N GLN A 102 0.00 16.79 8.02
CA GLN A 102 -0.95 15.78 8.46
C GLN A 102 -0.23 14.74 9.32
N PRO A 103 -0.22 14.87 10.66
CA PRO A 103 0.56 14.00 11.55
C PRO A 103 0.18 12.51 11.49
N ASP A 104 -1.08 12.20 11.18
CA ASP A 104 -1.61 10.85 11.01
C ASP A 104 -1.75 10.44 9.53
N PHE A 105 -0.95 11.02 8.64
CA PHE A 105 -0.91 10.60 7.24
C PHE A 105 -0.41 9.15 7.14
N ARG A 106 -1.24 8.26 6.62
CA ARG A 106 -0.94 6.82 6.46
C ARG A 106 -1.29 6.39 5.04
N PRO A 107 -0.41 6.67 4.06
CA PRO A 107 -0.67 6.40 2.66
C PRO A 107 -0.77 4.89 2.39
N HIS A 108 -1.67 4.53 1.47
CA HIS A 108 -1.90 3.18 0.95
C HIS A 108 -1.68 3.18 -0.57
N GLY A 109 -2.64 2.67 -1.34
CA GLY A 109 -2.59 2.73 -2.80
C GLY A 109 -2.54 4.16 -3.35
N LEU A 110 -1.86 4.30 -4.48
CA LEU A 110 -1.63 5.58 -5.12
C LEU A 110 -1.80 5.50 -6.64
N SER A 111 -2.15 6.63 -7.24
CA SER A 111 -2.25 6.75 -8.69
C SER A 111 -1.61 8.05 -9.15
N LEU A 112 -0.67 7.95 -10.09
CA LEU A 112 -0.08 9.08 -10.77
C LEU A 112 -0.80 9.31 -12.10
N TYR A 113 -1.51 10.43 -12.20
CA TYR A 113 -2.16 10.89 -13.41
C TYR A 113 -1.34 12.03 -14.03
N ILE A 114 -1.20 12.00 -15.36
CA ILE A 114 -0.57 13.07 -16.14
C ILE A 114 -1.62 13.59 -17.10
N ASP A 115 -2.01 14.85 -16.91
CA ASP A 115 -3.02 15.50 -17.74
C ASP A 115 -2.52 15.57 -19.19
N PRO A 116 -3.25 15.01 -20.18
CA PRO A 116 -2.81 15.01 -21.56
C PRO A 116 -2.87 16.40 -22.23
N MET A 117 -3.60 17.36 -21.65
CA MET A 117 -3.76 18.71 -22.21
C MET A 117 -2.60 19.63 -21.85
N ASP A 118 -2.17 19.62 -20.59
CA ASP A 118 -1.15 20.56 -20.08
C ASP A 118 0.05 19.88 -19.38
N SER A 119 0.09 18.54 -19.34
CA SER A 119 1.11 17.73 -18.67
C SER A 119 1.20 17.94 -17.15
N THR A 120 0.18 18.55 -16.53
CA THR A 120 0.11 18.65 -15.08
C THR A 120 0.06 17.25 -14.46
N LYS A 121 0.88 17.04 -13.44
CA LYS A 121 0.94 15.77 -12.71
C LYS A 121 0.11 15.84 -11.45
N TRP A 122 -0.75 14.85 -11.27
CA TRP A 122 -1.62 14.69 -10.12
C TRP A 122 -1.33 13.36 -9.45
N LEU A 123 -1.18 13.37 -8.13
CA LEU A 123 -1.04 12.16 -7.33
C LEU A 123 -2.25 12.01 -6.43
N PHE A 124 -2.99 10.93 -6.64
CA PHE A 124 -4.10 10.51 -5.79
C PHE A 124 -3.57 9.48 -4.81
N VAL A 125 -3.85 9.65 -3.52
CA VAL A 125 -3.32 8.79 -2.47
C VAL A 125 -4.42 8.38 -1.52
N VAL A 126 -4.66 7.08 -1.37
CA VAL A 126 -5.50 6.56 -0.30
C VAL A 126 -4.84 6.84 1.04
N ASN A 127 -5.56 7.42 1.99
CA ASN A 127 -5.05 7.77 3.31
C ASN A 127 -5.92 7.17 4.43
N HIS A 128 -5.29 6.44 5.36
CA HIS A 128 -5.96 5.83 6.50
C HIS A 128 -5.72 6.60 7.80
N ARG A 129 -6.50 7.65 8.00
CA ARG A 129 -6.41 8.48 9.20
C ARG A 129 -7.07 7.80 10.40
N VAL A 130 -6.78 8.32 11.59
CA VAL A 130 -7.48 7.89 12.82
C VAL A 130 -8.96 8.24 12.73
N SER A 131 -9.29 9.37 12.10
CA SER A 131 -10.65 9.88 11.95
C SER A 131 -11.46 9.22 10.82
N GLY A 132 -10.84 8.38 9.98
CA GLY A 132 -11.50 7.77 8.83
C GLY A 132 -10.61 7.69 7.60
N HIS A 133 -11.22 7.36 6.46
CA HIS A 133 -10.51 7.18 5.20
C HIS A 133 -10.76 8.34 4.25
N SER A 134 -9.73 8.75 3.54
CA SER A 134 -9.77 9.82 2.55
C SER A 134 -8.95 9.45 1.32
N ILE A 135 -9.19 10.16 0.22
CA ILE A 135 -8.26 10.27 -0.90
C ILE A 135 -7.64 11.66 -0.83
N GLU A 136 -6.32 11.74 -0.69
CA GLU A 136 -5.58 12.99 -0.76
C GLU A 136 -5.14 13.23 -2.21
N ILE A 137 -5.43 14.42 -2.72
CA ILE A 137 -5.04 14.84 -4.06
C ILE A 137 -3.91 15.84 -3.94
N PHE A 138 -2.79 15.52 -4.56
CA PHE A 138 -1.61 16.39 -4.63
C PHE A 138 -1.33 16.78 -6.08
N GLN A 139 -0.92 18.02 -6.29
CA GLN A 139 -0.21 18.39 -7.51
C GLN A 139 1.27 18.05 -7.34
N TYR A 140 1.86 17.37 -8.32
CA TYR A 140 3.26 16.99 -8.29
C TYR A 140 4.10 17.95 -9.15
N LEU A 141 4.88 18.81 -8.48
CA LEU A 141 5.69 19.87 -9.11
C LEU A 141 7.10 19.89 -8.51
N ASP A 142 8.12 19.98 -9.36
CA ASP A 142 9.53 20.19 -8.95
C ASP A 142 10.01 19.25 -7.81
N SER A 143 9.63 17.98 -7.89
CA SER A 143 9.96 16.97 -6.87
C SER A 143 9.37 17.28 -5.47
N ILE A 144 8.19 17.91 -5.40
CA ILE A 144 7.42 18.19 -4.20
C ILE A 144 5.94 17.88 -4.47
N LEU A 145 5.22 17.36 -3.47
CA LEU A 145 3.77 17.19 -3.53
C LEU A 145 3.08 18.34 -2.80
N ILE A 146 2.32 19.12 -3.55
CA ILE A 146 1.51 20.22 -3.02
C ILE A 146 0.09 19.69 -2.84
N HIS A 147 -0.37 19.60 -1.59
CA HIS A 147 -1.73 19.16 -1.30
C HIS A 147 -2.75 20.14 -1.87
N LYS A 148 -3.81 19.62 -2.50
CA LYS A 148 -4.87 20.41 -3.13
C LYS A 148 -6.23 20.11 -2.54
N GLU A 149 -6.51 18.84 -2.25
CA GLU A 149 -7.82 18.43 -1.78
C GLU A 149 -7.77 17.15 -0.95
N THR A 150 -8.67 17.05 0.03
CA THR A 150 -8.98 15.83 0.77
C THR A 150 -10.40 15.41 0.42
N VAL A 151 -10.55 14.29 -0.28
CA VAL A 151 -11.85 13.74 -0.65
C VAL A 151 -12.32 12.75 0.41
N THR A 152 -13.50 12.97 0.97
CA THR A 152 -14.18 12.04 1.89
C THR A 152 -15.60 11.78 1.41
N ASN A 153 -16.10 10.57 1.62
CA ASN A 153 -17.47 10.22 1.26
C ASN A 153 -17.94 9.01 2.08
N PRO A 154 -19.22 8.92 2.51
CA PRO A 154 -19.76 7.75 3.22
C PRO A 154 -19.61 6.41 2.47
N LEU A 155 -19.44 6.45 1.14
CA LEU A 155 -19.19 5.28 0.30
C LEU A 155 -17.71 4.82 0.33
N ILE A 156 -16.78 5.68 0.76
CA ILE A 156 -15.34 5.36 0.90
C ILE A 156 -15.11 4.76 2.28
N LYS A 157 -15.48 3.48 2.44
CA LYS A 157 -15.49 2.82 3.75
C LYS A 157 -14.18 2.17 4.16
N LYS A 158 -13.45 1.55 3.22
CA LYS A 158 -12.15 0.87 3.42
C LYS A 158 -11.43 0.78 2.06
N PRO A 159 -11.09 1.93 1.44
CA PRO A 159 -10.38 1.91 0.17
C PRO A 159 -9.03 1.20 0.32
N ASN A 160 -8.64 0.45 -0.71
CA ASN A 160 -7.31 -0.16 -0.77
C ASN A 160 -6.42 0.61 -1.74
N ASP A 161 -6.98 0.97 -2.88
CA ASP A 161 -6.31 1.61 -4.00
C ASP A 161 -7.29 2.55 -4.74
N VAL A 162 -6.76 3.38 -5.64
CA VAL A 162 -7.49 4.38 -6.43
C VAL A 162 -6.91 4.47 -7.84
N VAL A 163 -7.73 4.87 -8.81
CA VAL A 163 -7.27 5.26 -10.16
C VAL A 163 -7.63 6.72 -10.40
N GLY A 164 -6.63 7.49 -10.84
CA GLY A 164 -6.76 8.91 -11.22
C GLY A 164 -7.12 9.11 -12.68
#